data_AF-A0A151SD88-F1
#
_entry.id   AF-A0A151SD88-F1
#
_cell.length_a   1.000
_cell.length_b   1.000
_cell.length_c   1.000
_cell.angle_alpha   90.00
_cell.angle_beta   90.00
_cell.angle_gamma   90.00
#
_symmetry.space_group_name_H-M   'P 1'
#
loop_
_entity.id
_entity.type
_entity.pdbx_description
1 polymer ?
#
loop_
_entity_poly.entity_id
_entity_poly.type
_entity_poly.pdbx_seq_one_letter_code
_entity_poly.pdbx_strand_id
1 'polypeptide(L)'
;FAWSSADMSGIDADFINHRLAIHKEAKPVAQRKRKVGGKRREAIITETQKLLNAGFIHEVRYTTWLENVVLVKKNSGKWQMCVDYTDLNRACPKDSYPLPTIDRLVDGASGHALLNFLRELGVKHLPTSVEHPQTNG
;
A
#
# COMPACT_ATOMS: atom_id res chain seq x y z
N PHE A 1 -3.36 -9.62 -19.88
CA PHE A 1 -2.50 -8.54 -19.36
C PHE A 1 -1.07 -8.88 -19.73
N ALA A 2 -0.35 -7.96 -20.36
CA ALA A 2 0.97 -8.21 -20.94
C ALA A 2 2.13 -8.10 -19.93
N TRP A 3 1.88 -7.62 -18.71
CA TRP A 3 2.89 -7.38 -17.69
C TRP A 3 2.58 -8.25 -16.46
N SER A 4 3.60 -8.91 -15.94
CA SER A 4 3.58 -9.69 -14.71
C SER A 4 4.15 -8.88 -13.54
N SER A 5 4.00 -9.36 -12.31
CA SER A 5 4.62 -8.71 -11.14
C SER A 5 6.15 -8.72 -11.18
N ALA A 6 6.76 -9.58 -12.01
CA ALA A 6 8.21 -9.62 -12.19
C ALA A 6 8.71 -8.50 -13.12
N ASP A 7 7.84 -7.97 -13.99
CA ASP A 7 8.18 -6.90 -14.93
C ASP A 7 8.11 -5.50 -14.28
N MET A 8 7.77 -5.45 -12.99
CA MET A 8 7.55 -4.24 -12.21
C MET A 8 8.73 -4.00 -11.26
N SER A 9 9.91 -3.69 -11.80
CA SER A 9 11.01 -3.20 -10.94
C SER A 9 10.55 -1.91 -10.28
N GLY A 10 10.58 -1.85 -8.95
CA GLY A 10 10.22 -0.65 -8.19
C GLY A 10 11.00 0.57 -8.66
N ILE A 11 10.49 1.77 -8.38
CA ILE A 11 11.22 3.01 -8.65
C ILE A 11 12.41 3.07 -7.70
N ASP A 12 13.56 3.51 -8.19
CA ASP A 12 14.75 3.71 -7.37
C ASP A 12 14.44 4.67 -6.21
N ALA A 13 14.76 4.26 -4.99
CA ALA A 13 14.53 5.05 -3.79
C ALA A 13 15.38 6.32 -3.76
N ASP A 14 16.52 6.34 -4.47
CA ASP A 14 17.34 7.53 -4.64
C ASP A 14 16.68 8.56 -5.58
N PHE A 15 15.82 8.09 -6.49
CA PHE A 15 15.10 8.96 -7.42
C PHE A 15 13.88 9.61 -6.74
N ILE A 16 12.99 8.80 -6.14
CA ILE A 16 11.82 9.29 -5.39
C ILE A 16 11.51 8.35 -4.23
N ASN A 17 11.53 8.87 -3.01
CA ASN A 17 11.04 8.17 -1.81
C ASN A 17 9.90 8.97 -1.17
N HIS A 18 8.77 8.31 -0.92
CA HIS A 18 7.66 8.93 -0.24
C HIS A 18 7.77 8.73 1.28
N ARG A 19 7.87 9.84 2.00
CA ARG A 19 7.82 9.84 3.46
C ARG A 19 6.38 10.06 3.94
N LEU A 20 5.88 9.14 4.75
CA LEU A 20 4.55 9.28 5.34
C LEU A 20 4.57 10.38 6.41
N ALA A 21 3.71 11.39 6.26
CA ALA A 21 3.52 12.42 7.28
C ALA A 21 2.62 11.89 8.41
N ILE A 22 3.10 11.97 9.66
CA ILE A 22 2.36 11.57 10.87
C ILE A 22 2.27 12.80 11.78
N HIS A 23 1.10 13.04 12.38
CA HIS A 23 0.92 14.08 13.39
C HIS A 23 1.92 13.89 14.54
N LYS A 24 2.57 14.98 14.98
CA LYS A 24 3.64 14.91 16.00
C LYS A 24 3.14 14.36 17.34
N GLU A 25 1.88 14.59 17.65
CA GLU A 25 1.22 14.15 18.88
C GLU A 25 0.62 12.74 18.77
N ALA A 26 0.63 12.14 17.58
CA ALA A 26 0.06 10.82 17.36
C ALA A 26 0.93 9.74 18.03
N LYS A 27 0.28 8.89 18.83
CA LYS A 27 0.93 7.75 19.48
C LYS A 27 0.94 6.55 18.54
N PRO A 28 2.07 5.85 18.40
CA PRO A 28 2.12 4.61 17.65
C PRO A 28 1.15 3.57 18.19
N VAL A 29 0.47 2.87 17.29
CA VAL A 29 -0.45 1.78 17.62
C VAL A 29 0.14 0.47 17.11
N ALA A 30 0.31 -0.49 18.04
CA ALA A 30 0.63 -1.87 17.72
C ALA A 30 -0.63 -2.73 17.88
N GLN A 31 -1.29 -3.01 16.77
CA GLN A 31 -2.51 -3.82 16.79
C GLN A 31 -2.21 -5.25 17.25
N ARG A 32 -3.08 -5.79 18.11
CA ARG A 32 -2.98 -7.18 18.53
C ARG A 32 -3.19 -8.11 17.33
N LYS A 33 -2.26 -9.05 17.15
CA LYS A 33 -2.33 -10.09 16.10
C LYS A 33 -3.65 -10.85 16.17
N ARG A 34 -4.39 -10.89 15.06
CA ARG A 34 -5.64 -11.64 14.95
C ARG A 34 -5.38 -13.13 14.72
N LYS A 35 -6.27 -13.98 15.24
CA LYS A 35 -6.28 -15.41 14.94
C LYS A 35 -6.82 -15.64 13.53
N VAL A 36 -6.07 -16.34 12.69
CA VAL A 36 -6.43 -16.64 11.30
C VAL A 36 -6.48 -18.15 11.11
N GLY A 37 -7.60 -18.65 10.56
CA GLY A 37 -7.80 -20.08 10.27
C GLY A 37 -6.96 -20.59 9.09
N GLY A 38 -6.87 -21.92 8.92
CA GLY A 38 -5.93 -22.59 8.00
C GLY A 38 -5.94 -22.07 6.56
N LYS A 39 -7.07 -22.18 5.85
CA LYS A 39 -7.18 -21.72 4.44
C LYS A 39 -6.81 -20.24 4.25
N ARG A 40 -7.11 -19.40 5.24
CA ARG A 40 -6.78 -17.98 5.22
C ARG A 40 -5.29 -17.76 5.47
N ARG A 41 -4.69 -18.52 6.38
CA ARG A 41 -3.26 -18.47 6.68
C ARG A 41 -2.42 -18.86 5.47
N GLU A 42 -2.80 -19.92 4.76
CA GLU A 42 -2.12 -20.36 3.53
C GLU A 42 -2.13 -19.27 2.46
N ALA A 43 -3.28 -18.58 2.30
CA ALA A 43 -3.38 -17.45 1.38
C ALA A 43 -2.46 -16.28 1.76
N ILE A 44 -2.35 -15.97 3.06
CA ILE A 44 -1.43 -14.94 3.55
C ILE A 44 0.02 -15.34 3.24
N ILE A 45 0.44 -16.55 3.61
CA ILE A 45 1.81 -17.03 3.38
C ILE A 45 2.16 -16.96 1.90
N THR A 46 1.27 -17.44 1.03
CA THR A 46 1.48 -17.45 -0.42
C THR A 46 1.64 -16.03 -0.98
N GLU A 47 0.80 -15.09 -0.55
CA GLU A 47 0.88 -13.71 -1.04
C GLU A 47 2.09 -12.97 -0.46
N THR A 48 2.40 -13.15 0.83
CA THR A 48 3.60 -12.61 1.46
C THR A 48 4.87 -13.06 0.75
N GLN A 49 4.98 -14.36 0.41
CA GLN A 49 6.15 -14.86 -0.29
C GLN A 49 6.31 -14.24 -1.69
N LYS A 50 5.20 -14.01 -2.41
CA LYS A 50 5.25 -13.32 -3.70
C LYS A 50 5.73 -11.89 -3.57
N LEU A 51 5.25 -11.16 -2.56
CA LEU A 51 5.66 -9.78 -2.30
C LEU A 51 7.14 -9.69 -1.89
N LEU A 52 7.62 -10.64 -1.08
CA LEU A 52 9.03 -10.76 -0.72
C LEU A 52 9.90 -11.03 -1.95
N ASN A 53 9.52 -12.01 -2.77
CA ASN A 53 10.27 -12.38 -3.97
C ASN A 53 10.32 -11.24 -5.01
N ALA A 54 9.27 -10.40 -5.06
CA ALA A 54 9.22 -9.22 -5.90
C ALA A 54 9.97 -8.01 -5.31
N GLY A 55 10.48 -8.10 -4.08
CA GLY A 55 11.16 -7.00 -3.40
C GLY A 55 10.25 -5.86 -2.94
N PHE A 56 8.93 -6.03 -2.96
CA PHE A 56 7.98 -4.99 -2.53
C PHE A 56 7.88 -4.85 -1.02
N ILE A 57 8.24 -5.90 -0.27
CA ILE A 57 8.28 -5.89 1.19
C ILE A 57 9.59 -6.52 1.67
N HIS A 58 10.02 -6.14 2.86
CA HIS A 58 11.15 -6.73 3.55
C HIS A 58 10.85 -6.86 5.05
N GLU A 59 11.64 -7.66 5.75
CA GLU A 59 11.53 -7.76 7.20
C GLU A 59 12.02 -6.46 7.85
N VAL A 60 11.33 -6.02 8.91
CA VAL A 60 11.72 -4.88 9.73
C VAL A 60 11.73 -5.32 11.19
N ARG A 61 12.80 -4.99 11.90
CA ARG A 61 12.95 -5.28 13.33
C ARG A 61 12.56 -4.05 14.14
N TYR A 62 11.94 -4.26 15.30
CA TYR A 62 11.61 -3.22 16.29
C TYR A 62 10.68 -2.10 15.76
N THR A 63 9.58 -2.47 15.09
CA THR A 63 8.60 -1.48 14.63
C THR A 63 7.76 -0.94 15.79
N THR A 64 7.48 0.36 15.79
CA THR A 64 6.57 1.01 16.76
C THR A 64 5.11 0.92 16.31
N TRP A 65 4.87 0.90 15.00
CA TRP A 65 3.57 0.67 14.38
C TRP A 65 3.44 -0.79 13.96
N LEU A 66 2.28 -1.39 14.21
CA LEU A 66 1.97 -2.73 13.73
C LEU A 66 0.50 -2.80 13.31
N GLU A 67 0.26 -3.03 12.02
CA GLU A 67 -1.08 -3.12 11.47
C GLU A 67 -1.42 -4.56 11.09
N ASN A 68 -2.69 -4.94 11.26
CA ASN A 68 -3.12 -6.29 10.95
C ASN A 68 -3.30 -6.51 9.45
N VAL A 69 -3.01 -7.73 9.02
CA VAL A 69 -3.43 -8.24 7.71
C VAL A 69 -4.89 -8.67 7.75
N VAL A 70 -5.66 -8.19 6.79
CA VAL A 70 -7.06 -8.55 6.55
C VAL A 70 -7.18 -9.25 5.19
N LEU A 71 -8.07 -10.23 5.12
CA LEU A 71 -8.34 -10.96 3.88
C LEU A 71 -9.72 -10.61 3.34
N VAL A 72 -9.74 -10.20 2.08
CA VAL A 72 -10.97 -9.90 1.36
C VAL A 72 -11.18 -10.98 0.29
N LYS A 73 -12.41 -11.46 0.14
CA LYS A 73 -12.74 -12.42 -0.92
C LYS A 73 -13.14 -11.65 -2.18
N LYS A 74 -12.44 -11.86 -3.28
CA LYS A 74 -12.82 -11.29 -4.58
C LYS A 74 -14.02 -12.05 -5.16
N ASN A 75 -14.74 -11.43 -6.10
CA ASN A 75 -15.80 -12.08 -6.88
C ASN A 75 -15.29 -13.32 -7.63
N SER A 76 -14.00 -13.38 -7.97
CA SER A 76 -13.33 -14.56 -8.52
C SER A 76 -13.20 -15.75 -7.55
N GLY A 77 -13.64 -15.61 -6.30
CA GLY A 77 -13.50 -16.61 -5.24
C GLY A 77 -12.13 -16.64 -4.57
N LYS A 78 -11.12 -15.95 -5.12
CA LYS A 78 -9.76 -15.87 -4.56
C LYS A 78 -9.69 -14.92 -3.36
N TRP A 79 -8.84 -15.26 -2.39
CA TRP A 79 -8.47 -14.36 -1.30
C TRP A 79 -7.49 -13.30 -1.79
N GLN A 80 -7.67 -12.07 -1.32
CA GLN A 80 -6.73 -10.95 -1.49
C GLN A 80 -6.28 -10.46 -0.13
N MET A 81 -4.96 -10.33 0.03
CA MET A 81 -4.34 -9.74 1.21
C MET A 81 -4.48 -8.21 1.17
N CYS A 82 -4.95 -7.63 2.26
CA CYS A 82 -5.00 -6.19 2.53
C CYS A 82 -4.37 -5.94 3.91
N VAL A 83 -3.91 -4.72 4.15
CA VAL A 83 -3.45 -4.28 5.47
C VAL A 83 -4.45 -3.24 5.99
N ASP A 84 -4.86 -3.38 7.24
CA ASP A 84 -5.81 -2.48 7.90
C ASP A 84 -5.07 -1.26 8.47
N TYR A 85 -4.85 -0.25 7.63
CA TYR A 85 -4.20 1.00 8.02
C TYR A 85 -5.12 1.97 8.78
N THR A 86 -6.19 1.50 9.42
CA THR A 86 -7.17 2.40 10.05
C THR A 86 -6.53 3.31 11.10
N ASP A 87 -5.63 2.78 11.94
CA ASP A 87 -5.00 3.56 13.00
C ASP A 87 -3.91 4.47 12.44
N LEU A 88 -3.08 3.96 11.52
CA LEU A 88 -2.10 4.77 10.80
C LEU A 88 -2.74 5.93 10.01
N ASN A 89 -3.84 5.69 9.29
CA ASN A 89 -4.53 6.71 8.51
C ASN A 89 -5.14 7.81 9.39
N ARG A 90 -5.58 7.48 10.61
CA ARG A 90 -6.05 8.47 11.59
C ARG A 90 -4.93 9.36 12.11
N ALA A 91 -3.70 8.85 12.12
CA ALA A 91 -2.51 9.57 12.53
C ALA A 91 -1.93 10.47 11.42
N CYS A 92 -2.37 10.29 10.17
CA CYS A 92 -1.93 11.09 9.03
C CYS A 92 -2.78 12.36 8.90
N PRO A 93 -2.17 13.52 8.58
CA PRO A 93 -2.93 14.71 8.23
C PRO A 93 -3.74 14.47 6.95
N LYS A 94 -4.90 15.12 6.84
CA LYS A 94 -5.72 15.05 5.62
C LYS A 94 -4.99 15.69 4.45
N ASP A 95 -5.07 15.04 3.30
CA ASP A 95 -4.53 15.57 2.06
C ASP A 95 -5.27 16.85 1.64
N SER A 96 -4.51 17.89 1.31
CA SER A 96 -5.04 19.16 0.82
C SER A 96 -5.35 19.14 -0.67
N TYR A 97 -4.86 18.13 -1.40
CA TYR A 97 -4.99 17.98 -2.85
C TYR A 97 -5.66 16.66 -3.20
N PRO A 98 -6.98 16.52 -2.95
CA PRO A 98 -7.69 15.30 -3.31
C PRO A 98 -7.65 15.08 -4.81
N LEU A 99 -7.65 13.81 -5.22
CA LEU A 99 -7.74 13.43 -6.63
C LEU A 99 -8.95 14.10 -7.30
N PRO A 100 -8.81 14.52 -8.58
CA PRO A 100 -9.91 15.11 -9.31
C PRO A 100 -11.08 14.13 -9.42
N THR A 101 -12.31 14.67 -9.41
CA THR A 101 -13.52 13.86 -9.61
C THR A 101 -13.58 13.31 -11.03
N ILE A 102 -14.30 12.20 -11.21
CA ILE A 102 -14.47 11.57 -12.53
C ILE A 102 -15.04 12.57 -13.53
N ASP A 103 -16.05 13.36 -13.13
CA ASP A 103 -16.66 14.36 -14.01
C ASP A 103 -15.63 15.39 -14.48
N ARG A 104 -14.76 15.88 -13.60
CA ARG A 104 -13.67 16.81 -14.00
C ARG A 104 -12.68 16.18 -14.96
N LEU A 105 -12.39 14.88 -14.81
CA LEU A 105 -11.53 14.15 -15.74
C LEU A 105 -12.21 13.96 -17.11
N VAL A 106 -13.51 13.68 -17.13
CA VAL A 106 -14.30 13.50 -18.36
C VAL A 106 -14.46 14.82 -19.09
N ASP A 107 -14.77 15.91 -18.38
CA ASP A 107 -14.88 17.24 -18.95
C ASP A 107 -13.53 17.71 -19.53
N GLY A 108 -12.43 17.45 -18.82
CA GLY A 108 -11.08 17.72 -19.32
C GLY A 108 -10.69 16.91 -20.55
N ALA A 109 -11.33 15.77 -20.77
CA ALA A 109 -11.14 14.94 -21.96
C ALA A 109 -12.09 15.31 -23.12
N SER A 110 -13.09 16.16 -22.88
CA SER A 110 -14.06 16.57 -23.91
C SER A 110 -13.39 17.39 -25.02
N GLY A 111 -13.73 17.08 -26.28
CA GLY A 111 -13.13 17.74 -27.46
C GLY A 111 -11.86 17.09 -28.01
N HIS A 112 -11.33 16.04 -27.36
CA HIS A 112 -10.25 15.23 -27.92
C HIS A 112 -10.79 14.14 -28.86
N ALA A 113 -10.21 14.03 -30.07
CA ALA A 113 -10.64 13.07 -31.09
C ALA A 113 -10.27 11.60 -30.79
N LEU A 114 -9.37 11.37 -29.83
CA LEU A 114 -8.91 10.04 -29.42
C LEU A 114 -8.67 10.00 -27.91
N LEU A 115 -9.15 8.94 -27.26
CA LEU A 115 -8.91 8.64 -25.85
C LEU A 115 -8.31 7.24 -25.73
N ASN A 116 -7.14 7.14 -25.08
CA ASN A 116 -6.48 5.88 -24.77
C ASN A 116 -6.49 5.67 -23.25
N PHE A 117 -7.06 4.55 -22.80
CA PHE A 117 -7.13 4.22 -21.37
C PHE A 117 -6.01 3.24 -21.00
N LEU A 118 -5.04 3.73 -20.24
CA LEU A 118 -3.99 2.91 -19.65
C LEU A 118 -4.30 2.67 -18.17
N ARG A 119 -4.18 1.42 -17.72
CA ARG A 119 -4.35 1.05 -16.32
C ARG A 119 -3.09 0.37 -15.80
N GLU A 120 -2.29 1.11 -15.06
CA GLU A 120 -1.19 0.56 -14.27
C GLU A 120 -1.63 0.10 -12.87
N LEU A 121 -0.88 -0.84 -12.30
CA LEU A 121 -1.03 -1.27 -10.91
C LEU A 121 -0.37 -0.22 -10.00
N GLY A 122 -1.14 0.80 -9.60
CA GLY A 122 -0.65 1.92 -8.79
C GLY A 122 -0.05 1.58 -7.42
N VAL A 123 0.58 2.62 -6.83
CA VAL A 123 1.29 2.79 -5.53
C VAL A 123 2.36 1.78 -5.13
N LYS A 124 2.35 0.54 -5.61
CA LYS A 124 3.35 -0.48 -5.22
C LYS A 124 4.78 -0.17 -5.70
N HIS A 125 4.91 0.73 -6.67
CA HIS A 125 6.20 1.13 -7.24
C HIS A 125 6.91 2.23 -6.46
N LEU A 126 6.22 2.93 -5.56
CA LEU A 126 6.80 4.05 -4.83
C LEU A 126 7.42 3.54 -3.53
N PRO A 127 8.76 3.58 -3.39
CA PRO A 127 9.38 3.20 -2.13
C PRO A 127 8.89 4.15 -1.05
N THR A 128 8.44 3.56 0.06
CA THR A 128 7.86 4.29 1.19
C THR A 128 8.68 4.00 2.42
N SER A 129 9.10 5.04 3.14
CA SER A 129 9.82 4.92 4.41
C SER A 129 8.99 5.49 5.56
N VAL A 130 8.90 4.74 6.66
CA VAL A 130 8.34 5.21 7.95
C VAL A 130 9.51 5.47 8.88
N GLU A 131 9.69 6.71 9.32
CA GLU A 131 10.72 7.04 10.29
C GLU A 131 10.40 6.35 11.63
N HIS A 132 11.35 5.55 12.10
CA HIS A 132 11.35 5.06 13.48
C HIS A 132 11.97 6.20 14.31
N PRO A 133 11.28 6.71 15.35
CA PRO A 133 11.91 7.68 16.22
C PRO A 133 13.17 7.04 16.81
N GLN A 134 14.33 7.59 16.46
CA GLN A 134 15.61 7.24 17.07
C GLN A 134 15.46 7.48 18.58
N THR A 135 15.46 6.42 19.37
CA THR A 135 15.73 6.56 20.80
C THR A 135 17.20 6.93 20.90
N ASN A 136 17.49 8.23 21.00
CA ASN A 136 18.81 8.69 21.40
C ASN A 136 19.07 8.10 22.80
N GLY A 137 20.06 7.22 22.88
CA GLY A 137 20.68 6.80 24.14
C GLY A 137 21.58 7.89 24.70
#